data_AF-A0A9P5WZ58-F1
#
_entry.id   AF-A0A9P5WZ58-F1
#
_cell.length_a   1.000
_cell.length_b   1.000
_cell.length_c   1.000
_cell.angle_alpha   90.00
_cell.angle_beta   90.00
_cell.angle_gamma   90.00
#
_symmetry.space_group_name_H-M   'P 1'
#
loop_
_entity.id
_entity.type
_entity.pdbx_description
1 polymer ?
#
loop_
_entity_poly.entity_id
_entity_poly.type
_entity_poly.pdbx_seq_one_letter_code
_entity_poly.pdbx_strand_id
1 'polypeptide(L)'
;MERLAHGLETSICNQSVPPTPIFCPDKIQAKEPDIFDSNCPQKLNDFLFQCRIYFNTNLHQFHTPTTKVVFTLSYLSGLACQWSQTFLDLEPDWDLIPWYTDWDLFIIKLTNNFGALDTISEAAEDLESLIMASGSQISRYNIEFAQLAGLLKWPDSVLCH
;
A
#
# COMPACT_ATOMS: atom_id res chain seq x y z
N MET A 1 77.86 -9.08 22.32
CA MET A 1 77.40 -8.76 23.68
C MET A 1 76.97 -7.32 23.70
N GLU A 2 75.78 -7.09 24.25
CA GLU A 2 74.97 -5.88 24.29
C GLU A 2 75.75 -4.60 24.67
N ARG A 3 75.27 -3.43 24.23
CA ARG A 3 74.41 -2.54 25.05
C ARG A 3 74.07 -1.19 24.36
N LEU A 4 72.76 -0.92 24.33
CA LEU A 4 72.04 0.36 24.49
C LEU A 4 72.50 1.62 23.75
N ALA A 5 71.69 2.04 22.77
CA ALA A 5 71.45 3.46 22.48
C ALA A 5 69.94 3.72 22.46
N HIS A 6 69.51 4.64 23.34
CA HIS A 6 68.17 5.18 23.44
C HIS A 6 67.90 6.22 22.34
N GLY A 7 66.64 6.32 21.93
CA GLY A 7 66.00 7.58 21.56
C GLY A 7 65.82 7.83 20.06
N LEU A 8 64.57 7.78 19.59
CA LEU A 8 63.74 8.99 19.44
C LEU A 8 62.37 8.58 18.88
N GLU A 9 61.33 8.99 19.62
CA GLU A 9 59.93 8.86 19.25
C GLU A 9 59.65 9.61 17.94
N THR A 10 59.18 8.92 16.92
CA THR A 10 58.44 9.54 15.83
C THR A 10 56.96 9.28 16.05
N SER A 11 56.30 10.28 16.62
CA SER A 11 54.85 10.40 16.74
C SER A 11 54.23 10.36 15.34
N ILE A 12 53.58 9.24 15.01
CA ILE A 12 52.73 9.14 13.81
C ILE A 12 51.36 9.65 14.23
N CYS A 13 51.01 10.87 13.82
CA CYS A 13 49.63 11.36 13.91
C CYS A 13 48.73 10.43 13.10
N ASN A 14 47.98 9.56 13.77
CA ASN A 14 46.81 8.91 13.20
C ASN A 14 45.77 10.01 12.89
N GLN A 15 45.78 10.51 11.66
CA GLN A 15 44.67 11.31 11.16
C GLN A 15 43.47 10.38 10.96
N SER A 16 42.57 10.39 11.93
CA SER A 16 41.22 9.86 11.79
C SER A 16 40.54 10.57 10.61
N VAL A 17 40.41 9.89 9.48
CA VAL A 17 39.54 10.35 8.40
C VAL A 17 38.12 10.44 8.98
N PRO A 18 37.44 11.61 8.94
CA PRO A 18 36.08 11.71 9.41
C PRO A 18 35.19 10.78 8.56
N PRO A 19 34.24 10.03 9.16
CA PRO A 19 33.32 9.22 8.38
C PRO A 19 32.58 10.17 7.43
N THR A 20 32.74 9.93 6.13
CA THR A 20 31.93 10.58 5.11
C THR A 20 30.47 10.39 5.50
N PRO A 21 29.64 11.46 5.56
CA PRO A 21 28.22 11.29 5.79
C PRO A 21 27.71 10.34 4.70
N ILE A 22 27.31 9.14 5.12
CA ILE A 22 26.58 8.23 4.25
C ILE A 22 25.34 9.02 3.86
N PHE A 23 25.29 9.43 2.60
CA PHE A 23 24.07 9.96 2.01
C PHE A 23 23.08 8.80 2.02
N CYS A 24 22.31 8.70 3.11
CA CYS A 24 21.11 7.87 3.12
C CYS A 24 20.20 8.52 2.09
N PRO A 25 19.88 7.84 0.96
CA PRO A 25 18.95 8.40 0.00
C PRO A 25 17.68 8.77 0.76
N ASP A 26 17.16 9.98 0.48
CA ASP A 26 15.96 10.51 1.12
C ASP A 26 14.91 9.40 1.21
N LYS A 27 14.51 9.07 2.44
CA LYS A 27 13.51 8.04 2.69
C LYS A 27 12.25 8.47 1.94
N ILE A 28 11.83 7.70 0.94
CA ILE A 28 10.57 7.96 0.23
C ILE A 28 9.44 7.90 1.25
N GLN A 29 8.83 9.05 1.53
CA GLN A 29 7.70 9.15 2.45
C GLN A 29 6.40 9.12 1.64
N ALA A 30 5.69 7.99 1.66
CA ALA A 30 4.34 7.93 1.13
C ALA A 30 3.38 8.74 2.01
N LYS A 31 2.38 9.35 1.37
CA LYS A 31 1.20 9.88 2.06
C LYS A 31 0.48 8.72 2.75
N GLU A 32 0.03 8.95 3.98
CA GLU A 32 -0.87 8.02 4.67
C GLU A 32 -2.21 7.88 3.92
N PRO A 33 -2.89 6.73 4.02
CA PRO A 33 -4.20 6.55 3.43
C PRO A 33 -5.24 7.51 4.02
N ASP A 34 -6.26 7.83 3.23
CA ASP A 34 -7.45 8.51 3.70
C ASP A 34 -8.32 7.55 4.54
N ILE A 35 -9.14 8.09 5.43
CA ILE A 35 -10.07 7.29 6.24
C ILE A 35 -11.19 6.71 5.36
N PHE A 36 -11.52 5.43 5.58
CA PHE A 36 -12.64 4.77 4.92
C PHE A 36 -13.82 4.59 5.87
N ASP A 37 -14.96 5.22 5.56
CA ASP A 37 -16.17 5.23 6.39
C ASP A 37 -17.31 4.35 5.87
N SER A 38 -17.09 3.66 4.74
CA SER A 38 -18.06 2.88 3.94
C SER A 38 -19.24 3.63 3.31
N ASN A 39 -19.29 4.97 3.36
CA ASN A 39 -20.40 5.73 2.75
C ASN A 39 -20.35 5.73 1.21
N CYS A 40 -19.17 5.53 0.62
CA CYS A 40 -19.00 5.45 -0.83
C CYS A 40 -18.23 4.15 -1.17
N PRO A 41 -18.92 3.07 -1.59
CA PRO A 41 -18.30 1.80 -1.93
C PRO A 41 -17.17 1.91 -2.98
N GLN A 42 -17.28 2.87 -3.91
CA GLN A 42 -16.28 3.11 -4.95
C GLN A 42 -14.93 3.55 -4.37
N LYS A 43 -14.93 4.22 -3.20
CA LYS A 43 -13.69 4.68 -2.55
C LYS A 43 -12.90 3.55 -1.89
N LEU A 44 -13.48 2.36 -1.75
CA LEU A 44 -12.77 1.22 -1.15
C LEU A 44 -11.51 0.87 -1.94
N ASN A 45 -11.59 0.87 -3.28
CA ASN A 45 -10.46 0.55 -4.13
C ASN A 45 -9.34 1.59 -4.00
N ASP A 46 -9.69 2.89 -3.95
CA ASP A 46 -8.74 3.96 -3.74
C ASP A 46 -8.03 3.84 -2.38
N PHE A 47 -8.80 3.58 -1.33
CA PHE A 47 -8.27 3.34 0.02
C PHE A 47 -7.29 2.16 0.04
N LEU A 48 -7.67 1.01 -0.53
CA LEU A 48 -6.81 -0.16 -0.60
C LEU A 48 -5.55 0.06 -1.44
N PHE A 49 -5.66 0.84 -2.53
CA PHE A 49 -4.51 1.23 -3.34
C PHE A 49 -3.54 2.11 -2.54
N GLN A 50 -4.06 3.09 -1.80
CA GLN A 50 -3.25 3.93 -0.92
C GLN A 50 -2.55 3.10 0.17
N CYS A 51 -3.24 2.14 0.81
CA CYS A 51 -2.61 1.21 1.75
C CYS A 51 -1.44 0.44 1.10
N ARG A 52 -1.63 -0.11 -0.10
CA ARG A 52 -0.58 -0.85 -0.82
C ARG A 52 0.63 0.02 -1.11
N ILE A 53 0.44 1.26 -1.56
CA ILE A 53 1.55 2.21 -1.75
C ILE A 53 2.29 2.42 -0.42
N TYR A 54 1.55 2.73 0.65
CA TYR A 54 2.14 2.99 1.95
C TYR A 54 2.95 1.80 2.50
N PHE A 55 2.44 0.57 2.32
CA PHE A 55 3.16 -0.64 2.71
C PHE A 55 4.45 -0.82 1.90
N ASN A 56 4.40 -0.60 0.58
CA ASN A 56 5.55 -0.75 -0.30
C ASN A 56 6.66 0.27 -0.03
N THR A 57 6.33 1.47 0.48
CA THR A 57 7.35 2.44 0.92
C THR A 57 7.86 2.17 2.33
N ASN A 58 7.14 1.39 3.13
CA ASN A 58 7.44 1.11 4.54
C ASN A 58 7.62 -0.38 4.82
N LEU A 59 8.28 -1.12 3.93
CA LEU A 59 8.43 -2.59 4.01
C LEU A 59 8.92 -3.07 5.40
N HIS A 60 9.84 -2.30 6.01
CA HIS A 60 10.38 -2.55 7.35
C HIS A 60 9.34 -2.57 8.50
N GLN A 61 8.14 -2.02 8.29
CA GLN A 61 7.05 -2.03 9.28
C GLN A 61 5.96 -3.05 8.93
N PHE A 62 5.84 -3.43 7.66
CA PHE A 62 4.71 -4.21 7.13
C PHE A 62 5.14 -5.58 6.60
N HIS A 63 5.93 -6.29 7.40
CA HIS A 63 6.50 -7.59 7.04
C HIS A 63 5.51 -8.75 7.12
N THR A 64 4.47 -8.63 7.96
CA THR A 64 3.48 -9.70 8.17
C THR A 64 2.11 -9.28 7.66
N PRO A 65 1.26 -10.23 7.24
CA PRO A 65 -0.13 -9.94 6.91
C PRO A 65 -0.84 -9.22 8.06
N THR A 66 -0.64 -9.67 9.30
CA THR A 66 -1.22 -9.07 10.51
C THR A 66 -0.90 -7.58 10.64
N THR A 67 0.36 -7.17 10.43
CA THR A 67 0.73 -5.74 10.52
C THR A 67 0.00 -4.88 9.47
N LYS A 68 -0.28 -5.44 8.28
CA LYS A 68 -1.06 -4.75 7.25
C LYS A 68 -2.53 -4.67 7.62
N VAL A 69 -3.10 -5.78 8.12
CA VAL A 69 -4.49 -5.82 8.57
C VAL A 69 -4.73 -4.83 9.70
N VAL A 70 -3.91 -4.85 10.75
CA VAL A 70 -4.03 -3.93 11.89
C VAL A 70 -3.94 -2.47 11.45
N PHE A 71 -3.01 -2.15 10.56
CA PHE A 71 -2.89 -0.80 10.02
C PHE A 71 -4.12 -0.43 9.19
N THR A 72 -4.60 -1.29 8.29
CA THR A 72 -5.80 -0.97 7.51
C THR A 72 -7.03 -0.79 8.41
N LEU A 73 -7.17 -1.62 9.46
CA LEU A 73 -8.23 -1.48 10.47
C LEU A 73 -8.18 -0.11 11.18
N SER A 74 -7.00 0.44 11.45
CA SER A 74 -6.89 1.74 12.13
C SER A 74 -7.35 2.94 11.30
N TYR A 75 -7.51 2.77 9.98
CA TYR A 75 -8.04 3.79 9.07
C TYR A 75 -9.52 3.55 8.71
N LEU A 76 -10.17 2.55 9.31
CA LEU A 76 -11.61 2.37 9.19
C LEU A 76 -12.36 3.30 10.14
N SER A 77 -13.48 3.82 9.70
CA SER A 77 -14.41 4.61 10.50
C SER A 77 -15.86 4.26 10.16
N GLY A 78 -16.82 4.91 10.81
CA GLY A 78 -18.25 4.71 10.53
C GLY A 78 -18.67 3.24 10.59
N LEU A 79 -19.46 2.82 9.62
CA LEU A 79 -19.99 1.45 9.57
C LEU A 79 -18.89 0.40 9.28
N ALA A 80 -17.80 0.78 8.59
CA ALA A 80 -16.65 -0.11 8.39
C ALA A 80 -15.94 -0.45 9.71
N CYS A 81 -15.77 0.54 10.58
CA CYS A 81 -15.20 0.32 11.92
C CYS A 81 -16.13 -0.56 12.78
N GLN A 82 -17.44 -0.26 12.80
CA GLN A 82 -18.42 -1.05 13.55
C GLN A 82 -18.47 -2.52 13.12
N TRP A 83 -18.38 -2.77 11.81
CA TRP A 83 -18.24 -4.12 11.27
C TRP A 83 -17.02 -4.83 11.85
N SER A 84 -15.84 -4.20 11.80
CA SER A 84 -14.61 -4.83 12.30
C SER A 84 -14.68 -5.13 13.81
N GLN A 85 -15.22 -4.20 14.60
CA GLN A 85 -15.44 -4.37 16.04
C GLN A 85 -16.33 -5.58 16.32
N THR A 86 -17.42 -5.74 15.56
CA THR A 86 -18.34 -6.87 15.72
C THR A 86 -17.65 -8.22 15.60
N PHE A 87 -16.65 -8.36 14.71
CA PHE A 87 -15.90 -9.61 14.58
C PHE A 87 -14.79 -9.75 15.62
N LEU A 88 -14.11 -8.66 15.97
CA LEU A 88 -12.99 -8.65 16.91
C LEU A 88 -13.45 -8.80 18.37
N ASP A 89 -14.69 -8.41 18.69
CA ASP A 89 -15.28 -8.58 20.03
C ASP A 89 -15.75 -10.01 20.29
N LEU A 90 -15.96 -10.82 19.25
CA LEU A 90 -16.40 -12.21 19.38
C LEU A 90 -15.27 -13.18 19.77
N GLU A 91 -14.02 -12.82 19.47
CA GLU A 91 -12.86 -13.66 19.69
C GLU A 91 -11.76 -12.84 20.38
N PRO A 92 -11.47 -13.06 21.69
CA PRO A 92 -10.46 -12.30 22.41
C PRO A 92 -9.04 -12.54 21.89
N ASP A 93 -8.76 -13.68 21.27
CA ASP A 93 -7.48 -13.95 20.60
C ASP A 93 -7.59 -13.70 19.10
N TRP A 94 -7.26 -12.48 18.67
CA TRP A 94 -7.41 -12.06 17.27
C TRP A 94 -6.63 -12.95 16.28
N ASP A 95 -5.56 -13.62 16.72
CA ASP A 95 -4.81 -14.53 15.85
C ASP A 95 -5.61 -15.77 15.44
N LEU A 96 -6.68 -16.12 16.18
CA LEU A 96 -7.62 -17.19 15.82
C LEU A 96 -8.62 -16.77 14.74
N ILE A 97 -8.76 -15.47 14.47
CA ILE A 97 -9.66 -14.96 13.43
C ILE A 97 -8.98 -15.17 12.07
N PRO A 98 -9.52 -16.01 11.16
CA PRO A 98 -8.78 -16.42 9.96
C PRO A 98 -8.38 -15.26 9.05
N TRP A 99 -9.22 -14.22 8.96
CA TRP A 99 -8.92 -13.05 8.13
C TRP A 99 -7.96 -12.07 8.81
N TYR A 100 -7.72 -12.16 10.12
CA TYR A 100 -6.85 -11.22 10.83
C TYR A 100 -5.36 -11.47 10.52
N THR A 101 -4.98 -12.73 10.32
CA THR A 101 -3.61 -13.17 10.02
C THR A 101 -3.37 -13.43 8.53
N ASP A 102 -4.36 -13.15 7.68
CA ASP A 102 -4.31 -13.35 6.22
C ASP A 102 -4.81 -12.09 5.48
N TRP A 103 -3.88 -11.44 4.77
CA TRP A 103 -4.17 -10.19 4.07
C TRP A 103 -5.18 -10.37 2.94
N ASP A 104 -5.09 -11.44 2.16
CA ASP A 104 -5.95 -11.66 1.01
C ASP A 104 -7.37 -12.00 1.46
N LEU A 105 -7.51 -12.82 2.51
CA LEU A 105 -8.79 -13.12 3.12
C LEU A 105 -9.43 -11.87 3.76
N PHE A 106 -8.62 -11.00 4.39
CA PHE A 106 -9.09 -9.71 4.88
C PHE A 106 -9.64 -8.84 3.76
N ILE A 107 -8.92 -8.70 2.63
CA ILE A 107 -9.41 -7.94 1.48
C ILE A 107 -10.72 -8.53 0.94
N ILE A 108 -10.82 -9.85 0.79
CA ILE A 108 -12.06 -10.50 0.37
C ILE A 108 -13.21 -10.15 1.31
N LYS A 109 -12.99 -10.24 2.63
CA LYS A 109 -14.00 -9.89 3.63
C LYS A 109 -14.41 -8.42 3.53
N LEU A 110 -13.44 -7.51 3.45
CA LEU A 110 -13.70 -6.08 3.38
C LEU A 110 -14.46 -5.72 2.09
N THR A 111 -14.02 -6.25 0.94
CA THR A 111 -14.68 -6.04 -0.36
C THR A 111 -16.07 -6.66 -0.42
N ASN A 112 -16.29 -7.84 0.17
CA ASN A 112 -17.64 -8.43 0.21
C ASN A 112 -18.63 -7.62 1.05
N ASN A 113 -18.16 -6.87 2.05
CA ASN A 113 -19.03 -6.06 2.90
C ASN A 113 -19.23 -4.63 2.37
N PHE A 114 -18.21 -4.05 1.72
CA PHE A 114 -18.20 -2.62 1.38
C PHE A 114 -17.81 -2.30 -0.06
N GLY A 115 -17.51 -3.30 -0.88
CA GLY A 115 -17.27 -3.11 -2.31
C GLY A 115 -18.55 -2.69 -3.03
N ALA A 116 -18.39 -2.02 -4.16
CA ALA A 116 -19.53 -1.73 -5.04
C ALA A 116 -20.15 -3.05 -5.55
N LEU A 117 -21.49 -3.10 -5.56
CA LEU A 117 -22.22 -4.23 -6.12
C LEU A 117 -22.13 -4.20 -7.64
N ASP A 118 -21.98 -5.37 -8.25
CA ASP A 118 -22.04 -5.59 -9.69
C ASP A 118 -21.07 -4.76 -10.58
N THR A 119 -19.84 -4.58 -10.07
CA THR A 119 -18.76 -3.87 -10.81
C THR A 119 -18.45 -4.44 -12.20
N ILE A 120 -18.84 -5.68 -12.52
CA ILE A 120 -18.61 -6.29 -13.83
C ILE A 120 -19.71 -5.92 -14.81
N SER A 121 -20.99 -6.02 -14.42
CA SER A 121 -22.09 -5.61 -15.32
C SER A 121 -22.07 -4.10 -15.52
N GLU A 122 -21.86 -3.32 -14.45
CA GLU A 122 -21.71 -1.86 -14.53
C GLU A 122 -20.51 -1.49 -15.42
N ALA A 123 -19.35 -2.14 -15.26
CA ALA A 123 -18.20 -1.87 -16.12
C ALA A 123 -18.44 -2.23 -17.59
N ALA A 124 -19.25 -3.27 -17.88
CA ALA A 124 -19.60 -3.62 -19.24
C ALA A 124 -20.50 -2.56 -19.89
N GLU A 125 -21.54 -2.13 -19.18
CA GLU A 125 -22.46 -1.07 -19.65
C GLU A 125 -21.74 0.29 -19.81
N ASP A 126 -20.88 0.64 -18.86
CA ASP A 126 -20.06 1.84 -18.92
C ASP A 126 -19.08 1.80 -20.10
N LEU A 127 -18.49 0.64 -20.40
CA LEU A 127 -17.59 0.50 -21.54
C LEU A 127 -18.33 0.60 -22.88
N GLU A 128 -19.54 0.03 -22.99
CA GLU A 128 -20.39 0.15 -24.19
C GLU A 128 -20.82 1.59 -24.46
N SER A 129 -21.00 2.39 -23.41
CA SER A 129 -21.39 3.79 -23.49
C SER A 129 -20.22 4.78 -23.46
N LEU A 130 -18.97 4.30 -23.30
CA LEU A 130 -17.78 5.13 -23.18
C LEU A 130 -17.45 5.83 -24.50
N ILE A 131 -17.78 7.12 -24.57
CA ILE A 131 -17.44 7.99 -25.70
C ILE A 131 -16.56 9.15 -25.25
N MET A 132 -15.55 9.48 -26.06
CA MET A 132 -14.75 10.68 -25.85
C MET A 132 -15.59 11.91 -26.23
N ALA A 133 -16.08 12.65 -25.23
CA ALA A 133 -16.85 13.87 -25.45
C ALA A 133 -16.01 14.94 -26.17
N SER A 134 -16.66 15.77 -26.99
CA SER A 134 -15.98 16.86 -27.70
C SER A 134 -15.37 17.86 -26.71
N GLY A 135 -14.06 18.11 -26.85
CA GLY A 135 -13.30 18.99 -25.95
C GLY A 135 -12.80 18.35 -24.64
N SER A 136 -13.04 17.05 -24.43
CA SER A 136 -12.44 16.31 -23.32
C SER A 136 -10.97 15.95 -23.56
N GLN A 137 -10.22 15.68 -22.49
CA GLN A 137 -8.82 15.25 -22.59
C GLN A 137 -8.74 13.76 -22.90
N ILE A 138 -7.91 13.37 -23.88
CA ILE A 138 -7.70 11.97 -24.25
C ILE A 138 -7.18 11.11 -23.08
N SER A 139 -6.41 11.70 -22.16
CA SER A 139 -5.92 11.03 -20.96
C SER A 139 -7.06 10.53 -20.07
N ARG A 140 -8.17 11.28 -19.98
CA ARG A 140 -9.34 10.87 -19.20
C ARG A 140 -10.01 9.65 -19.82
N TYR A 141 -10.28 9.70 -21.12
CA TYR A 141 -10.83 8.56 -21.86
C TYR A 141 -9.96 7.31 -21.72
N ASN A 142 -8.63 7.46 -21.90
CA ASN A 142 -7.71 6.33 -21.80
C ASN A 142 -7.68 5.71 -20.40
N ILE A 143 -7.75 6.52 -19.34
CA ILE A 143 -7.80 6.03 -17.96
C ILE A 143 -9.12 5.29 -17.70
N GLU A 144 -10.27 5.88 -18.08
CA GLU A 144 -11.59 5.27 -17.91
C GLU A 144 -11.68 3.95 -18.69
N PHE A 145 -11.21 3.92 -19.94
CA PHE A 145 -11.14 2.69 -20.76
C PHE A 145 -10.26 1.62 -20.10
N ALA A 146 -9.05 1.97 -19.67
CA ALA A 146 -8.14 1.00 -19.04
C ALA A 146 -8.69 0.43 -17.73
N GLN A 147 -9.38 1.26 -16.93
CA GLN A 147 -10.04 0.82 -15.70
C GLN A 147 -11.14 -0.19 -15.99
N LEU A 148 -12.05 0.13 -16.92
CA LEU A 148 -13.17 -0.72 -17.29
C LEU A 148 -12.70 -2.04 -17.91
N ALA A 149 -11.72 -1.98 -18.82
CA ALA A 149 -11.20 -3.17 -19.47
C ALA A 149 -10.43 -4.09 -18.50
N GLY A 150 -9.72 -3.51 -17.52
CA GLY A 150 -9.09 -4.25 -16.43
C GLY A 150 -10.10 -4.98 -15.54
N LEU A 151 -11.23 -4.34 -15.22
CA LEU A 151 -12.33 -4.96 -14.46
C LEU A 151 -12.96 -6.14 -15.23
N LEU A 152 -13.13 -6.01 -16.54
CA LEU A 152 -13.64 -7.07 -17.42
C LEU A 152 -12.61 -8.17 -17.72
N LYS A 153 -11.38 -8.06 -17.19
CA LYS A 153 -10.25 -8.98 -17.44
C LYS A 153 -9.97 -9.15 -18.93
N TRP A 154 -10.11 -8.07 -19.71
CA TRP A 154 -9.71 -8.10 -21.11
C TRP A 154 -8.18 -8.33 -21.18
N PRO A 155 -7.70 -9.21 -22.07
CA PRO A 155 -6.28 -9.49 -22.17
C PRO A 155 -5.53 -8.22 -22.60
N ASP A 156 -4.35 -7.97 -22.01
CA ASP A 156 -3.53 -6.78 -22.30
C ASP A 156 -3.25 -6.58 -23.80
N SER A 157 -3.23 -7.67 -24.57
CA SER A 157 -3.11 -7.65 -26.03
C SER A 157 -4.20 -6.86 -26.76
N VAL A 158 -5.34 -6.62 -26.11
CA VAL A 158 -6.46 -5.81 -26.64
C VAL A 158 -6.37 -4.35 -26.18
N LEU A 159 -5.56 -4.05 -25.16
CA LEU A 159 -5.45 -2.72 -24.53
C LEU A 159 -4.31 -1.87 -25.08
N CYS A 160 -3.37 -2.47 -25.81
CA CYS A 160 -2.24 -1.77 -26.41
C CYS A 160 -2.49 -1.45 -27.90
N HIS A 161 -3.02 -0.26 -28.20
CA HIS A 161 -3.00 0.33 -29.54
C HIS A 161 -2.70 1.82 -29.51
#